data_AF-A0A6A4VJS2-F1
#
_entry.id   AF-A0A6A4VJS2-F1
#
_cell.length_a   1.000
_cell.length_b   1.000
_cell.length_c   1.000
_cell.angle_alpha   90.00
_cell.angle_beta   90.00
_cell.angle_gamma   90.00
#
_symmetry.space_group_name_H-M   'P 1'
#
loop_
_entity.id
_entity.type
_entity.pdbx_description
1 polymer ?
#
loop_
_entity_poly.entity_id
_entity_poly.type
_entity_poly.pdbx_seq_one_letter_code
_entity_poly.pdbx_strand_id
1 'polypeptide(L)'
;MGEPKGSISLHNRTNASVAAENLPTVTFERFAEWVAEAGSVDLDTDSKKGQHDEHWRPMVDLCHPCTIPYTVLGRTASLAEDARLVLRTANITSVKFPEGYRSATPDVTESLVSLLRTDVLKGVLRHYLQDLFLFGYRPQEVFQNTTARDIAQSMYEELLAEA
;
A
#
# COMPACT_ATOMS: atom_id res chain seq x y z
N MET A 1 -16.07 -24.74 38.28
CA MET A 1 -14.64 -25.02 38.45
C MET A 1 -14.13 -25.61 37.16
N GLY A 2 -13.43 -24.80 36.36
CA GLY A 2 -12.79 -25.23 35.12
C GLY A 2 -11.51 -24.43 35.00
N GLU A 3 -10.37 -25.13 35.00
CA GLU A 3 -9.05 -24.50 34.93
C GLU A 3 -8.82 -23.85 33.56
N PRO A 4 -8.21 -22.66 33.49
CA PRO A 4 -7.77 -22.08 32.23
C PRO A 4 -6.51 -22.80 31.74
N LYS A 5 -6.65 -23.59 30.68
CA LYS A 5 -5.53 -24.13 29.90
C LYS A 5 -4.99 -23.06 28.96
N GLY A 6 -3.67 -22.90 28.96
CA GLY A 6 -2.94 -22.31 27.84
C GLY A 6 -2.04 -21.13 28.24
N SER A 7 -0.82 -21.46 28.65
CA SER A 7 0.30 -20.52 28.75
C SER A 7 0.47 -19.77 27.42
N ILE A 8 0.30 -18.44 27.44
CA ILE A 8 0.70 -17.56 26.34
C ILE A 8 2.22 -17.69 26.19
N SER A 9 2.66 -18.37 25.13
CA SER A 9 4.08 -18.38 24.75
C SER A 9 4.45 -16.99 24.26
N LEU A 10 4.90 -16.14 25.17
CA LEU A 10 5.61 -14.89 24.87
C LEU A 10 6.74 -15.24 23.90
N HIS A 11 6.55 -14.91 22.63
CA HIS A 11 7.62 -15.01 21.65
C HIS A 11 8.72 -14.06 22.12
N ASN A 12 9.83 -14.64 22.57
CA ASN A 12 10.98 -13.90 23.02
C ASN A 12 11.60 -13.21 21.79
N ARG A 13 11.09 -12.02 21.44
CA ARG A 13 11.77 -11.11 20.53
C ARG A 13 13.07 -10.73 21.23
N THR A 14 14.16 -11.39 20.87
CA THR A 14 15.50 -10.86 21.11
C THR A 14 15.58 -9.55 20.36
N ASN A 15 15.26 -8.45 21.03
CA ASN A 15 15.59 -7.11 20.58
C ASN A 15 17.11 -7.02 20.61
N ALA A 16 17.77 -7.42 19.52
CA ALA A 16 19.10 -6.95 19.24
C ALA A 16 18.97 -5.44 18.98
N SER A 17 19.11 -4.64 20.04
CA SER A 17 19.25 -3.19 19.92
C SER A 17 20.59 -2.90 19.26
N VAL A 18 20.62 -2.99 17.93
CA VAL A 18 21.71 -2.45 17.15
C VAL A 18 21.69 -0.94 17.40
N ALA A 19 22.80 -0.39 17.90
CA ALA A 19 22.95 1.06 18.06
C ALA A 19 22.56 1.74 16.73
N ALA A 20 21.80 2.83 16.79
CA ALA A 20 21.27 3.50 15.59
C ALA A 20 22.36 3.85 14.55
N GLU A 21 23.58 4.01 15.03
CA GLU A 21 24.80 4.32 14.29
C GLU A 21 25.32 3.14 13.42
N ASN A 22 24.87 1.92 13.69
CA ASN A 22 25.26 0.69 12.99
C ASN A 22 24.10 0.05 12.21
N LEU A 23 22.93 0.70 12.17
CA LEU A 23 21.86 0.26 11.30
C LEU A 23 22.27 0.55 9.85
N PRO A 24 22.20 -0.42 8.93
CA PRO A 24 22.42 -0.14 7.52
C PRO A 24 21.46 0.97 7.09
N THR A 25 21.98 1.98 6.40
CA THR A 25 21.15 3.06 5.87
C THR A 25 20.09 2.48 4.94
N VAL A 26 18.83 2.58 5.34
CA VAL A 26 17.71 2.16 4.50
C VAL A 26 17.54 3.20 3.40
N THR A 27 17.76 2.80 2.15
CA THR A 27 17.46 3.62 0.97
C THR A 27 16.11 3.22 0.38
N PHE A 28 15.54 4.10 -0.45
CA PHE A 28 14.27 3.82 -1.11
C PHE A 28 14.37 2.61 -2.06
N GLU A 29 15.47 2.49 -2.79
CA GLU A 29 15.72 1.40 -3.73
C GLU A 29 15.75 0.05 -3.00
N ARG A 30 16.46 -0.01 -1.86
CA ARG A 30 16.55 -1.24 -1.08
C ARG A 30 15.21 -1.62 -0.46
N PHE A 31 14.45 -0.61 -0.02
CA PHE A 31 13.08 -0.82 0.45
C PHE A 31 12.17 -1.34 -0.67
N ALA A 32 12.23 -0.74 -1.87
CA ALA A 32 11.44 -1.18 -3.02
C ALA A 32 11.79 -2.59 -3.48
N GLU A 33 13.07 -2.98 -3.44
CA GLU A 33 13.50 -4.36 -3.66
C GLU A 33 12.87 -5.33 -2.67
N TRP A 34 12.88 -4.98 -1.38
CA TRP A 34 12.27 -5.79 -0.33
C TRP A 34 10.75 -5.97 -0.55
N VAL A 35 10.04 -4.90 -0.94
CA VAL A 35 8.61 -4.98 -1.30
C VAL A 35 8.40 -5.88 -2.53
N ALA A 36 9.22 -5.68 -3.58
CA ALA A 36 9.12 -6.47 -4.81
C ALA A 36 9.40 -7.97 -4.58
N GLU A 37 10.28 -8.30 -3.63
CA GLU A 37 10.60 -9.67 -3.22
C GLU A 37 9.52 -10.31 -2.35
N ALA A 38 8.82 -9.51 -1.53
CA ALA A 38 7.72 -10.00 -0.70
C ALA A 38 6.57 -10.58 -1.55
N GLY A 39 6.33 -9.99 -2.73
CA GLY A 39 5.33 -10.44 -3.69
C GLY A 39 3.88 -10.24 -3.22
N SER A 40 2.93 -10.41 -4.15
CA SER A 40 1.50 -10.40 -3.85
C SER A 40 1.15 -11.54 -2.89
N VAL A 41 0.34 -11.27 -1.86
CA VAL A 41 -0.13 -12.30 -0.95
C VAL A 41 -1.08 -13.23 -1.72
N ASP A 42 -0.63 -14.46 -1.95
CA ASP A 42 -1.50 -15.52 -2.43
C ASP A 42 -2.26 -16.07 -1.21
N LEU A 43 -3.55 -15.73 -1.10
CA LEU A 43 -4.41 -16.13 0.01
C LEU A 43 -4.62 -17.65 0.08
N ASP A 44 -4.33 -18.38 -1.01
CA ASP A 44 -4.56 -19.82 -1.13
C ASP A 44 -3.33 -20.67 -0.82
N THR A 45 -2.15 -20.05 -0.68
CA THR A 45 -0.95 -20.78 -0.29
C THR A 45 -0.47 -20.35 1.09
N ASP A 46 -0.20 -21.35 1.93
CA ASP A 46 0.49 -21.25 3.23
C ASP A 46 1.96 -20.79 3.08
N SER A 47 2.25 -20.07 2.00
CA SER A 47 3.57 -19.66 1.57
C SER A 47 4.04 -18.52 2.46
N LYS A 48 4.76 -18.93 3.52
CA LYS A 48 5.55 -18.09 4.44
C LYS A 48 6.68 -17.32 3.75
N LYS A 49 6.41 -16.63 2.64
CA LYS A 49 7.40 -15.77 1.98
C LYS A 49 7.23 -14.34 2.46
N GLY A 50 7.71 -14.11 3.68
CA GLY A 50 7.84 -12.78 4.26
C GLY A 50 7.07 -12.69 5.57
N GLN A 51 7.73 -12.21 6.63
CA GLN A 51 6.98 -11.57 7.71
C GLN A 51 6.34 -10.33 7.09
N HIS A 52 5.10 -10.46 6.63
CA HIS A 52 4.40 -9.39 5.94
C HIS A 52 4.10 -8.30 6.95
N ASP A 53 4.89 -7.22 6.88
CA ASP A 53 4.63 -6.02 7.63
C ASP A 53 3.28 -5.46 7.15
N GLU A 54 2.31 -5.43 8.07
CA GLU A 54 0.95 -4.94 7.81
C GLU A 54 0.94 -3.52 7.25
N HIS A 55 1.99 -2.73 7.52
CA HIS A 55 2.14 -1.37 6.99
C HIS A 55 2.37 -1.32 5.47
N TRP A 56 2.90 -2.40 4.88
CA TRP A 56 3.25 -2.49 3.44
C TRP A 56 2.42 -3.54 2.70
N ARG A 57 1.35 -4.02 3.33
CA ARG A 57 0.40 -4.92 2.71
C ARG A 57 -0.57 -4.13 1.82
N PRO A 58 -0.96 -4.65 0.65
CA PRO A 58 -1.97 -4.00 -0.19
C PRO A 58 -3.28 -3.77 0.57
N MET A 59 -3.95 -2.66 0.30
CA MET A 59 -5.20 -2.28 0.94
C MET A 59 -6.34 -3.23 0.57
N VAL A 60 -6.35 -3.76 -0.66
CA VAL A 60 -7.31 -4.79 -1.08
C VAL A 60 -7.29 -6.02 -0.15
N ASP A 61 -6.11 -6.39 0.35
CA ASP A 61 -5.97 -7.50 1.30
C ASP A 61 -6.45 -7.14 2.70
N LEU A 62 -6.20 -5.91 3.15
CA LEU A 62 -6.53 -5.46 4.51
C LEU A 62 -8.01 -5.11 4.66
N CYS A 63 -8.62 -4.57 3.61
CA CYS A 63 -9.97 -4.01 3.66
C CYS A 63 -11.03 -4.93 3.06
N HIS A 64 -10.65 -6.01 2.36
CA HIS A 64 -11.59 -6.97 1.76
C HIS A 64 -12.77 -6.30 1.01
N PRO A 65 -12.50 -5.41 0.04
CA PRO A 65 -13.53 -4.59 -0.63
C PRO A 65 -14.56 -5.42 -1.40
N CYS A 66 -14.25 -6.67 -1.75
CA CYS A 66 -15.21 -7.60 -2.35
C CYS A 66 -16.30 -8.09 -1.38
N THR A 67 -16.06 -8.00 -0.07
CA THR A 67 -16.95 -8.52 0.98
C THR A 67 -17.62 -7.43 1.81
N ILE A 68 -16.99 -6.26 1.92
CA ILE A 68 -17.50 -5.11 2.67
C ILE A 68 -18.09 -4.10 1.68
N PRO A 69 -19.38 -3.74 1.78
CA PRO A 69 -20.01 -2.79 0.87
C PRO A 69 -19.65 -1.35 1.23
N TYR A 70 -18.48 -0.90 0.78
CA TYR A 70 -18.03 0.48 0.98
C TYR A 70 -18.92 1.47 0.23
N THR A 71 -19.38 2.52 0.93
CA THR A 71 -20.15 3.62 0.32
C THR A 71 -19.25 4.68 -0.32
N VAL A 72 -18.04 4.87 0.22
CA VAL A 72 -17.05 5.84 -0.24
C VAL A 72 -15.69 5.17 -0.25
N LEU A 73 -14.95 5.32 -1.34
CA LEU A 73 -13.53 4.99 -1.46
C LEU A 73 -12.75 6.30 -1.60
N GLY A 74 -11.96 6.64 -0.60
CA GLY A 74 -11.17 7.87 -0.56
C GLY A 74 -9.70 7.64 -0.90
N ARG A 75 -8.99 8.71 -1.24
CA ARG A 75 -7.57 8.69 -1.61
C ARG A 75 -6.82 9.78 -0.87
N THR A 76 -5.55 9.53 -0.56
CA THR A 76 -4.71 10.52 0.13
C THR A 76 -4.58 11.82 -0.69
N ALA A 77 -4.55 11.70 -2.02
CA ALA A 77 -4.51 12.81 -2.96
C ALA A 77 -5.73 13.75 -2.86
N SER A 78 -6.91 13.21 -2.54
CA SER A 78 -8.19 13.93 -2.43
C SER A 78 -8.71 14.00 -0.99
N LEU A 79 -7.86 13.76 0.01
CA LEU A 79 -8.27 13.53 1.40
C LEU A 79 -9.26 14.58 1.94
N ALA A 80 -8.98 15.86 1.72
CA ALA A 80 -9.85 16.92 2.21
C ALA A 80 -11.21 16.96 1.48
N GLU A 81 -11.25 16.64 0.19
CA GLU A 81 -12.50 16.53 -0.57
C GLU A 81 -13.30 15.31 -0.14
N ASP A 82 -12.63 14.16 -0.01
CA ASP A 82 -13.23 12.89 0.40
C ASP A 82 -13.79 12.98 1.82
N ALA A 83 -13.07 13.61 2.75
CA ALA A 83 -13.56 13.84 4.10
C ALA A 83 -14.83 14.71 4.12
N ARG A 84 -14.91 15.73 3.26
CA ARG A 84 -16.14 16.55 3.14
C ARG A 84 -17.28 15.74 2.52
N LEU A 85 -16.99 14.86 1.57
CA LEU A 85 -17.99 13.94 1.01
C LEU A 85 -18.54 13.03 2.10
N VAL A 86 -17.68 12.39 2.90
CA VAL A 86 -18.09 11.51 4.01
C VAL A 86 -19.00 12.25 5.00
N LEU A 87 -18.62 13.46 5.42
CA LEU A 87 -19.44 14.26 6.35
C LEU A 87 -20.82 14.61 5.77
N ARG A 88 -20.88 14.96 4.48
CA ARG A 88 -22.15 15.23 3.79
C ARG A 88 -23.02 13.97 3.69
N THR A 89 -22.44 12.83 3.30
CA THR A 89 -23.14 11.54 3.24
C THR A 89 -23.71 11.14 4.61
N ALA A 90 -23.02 11.48 5.69
CA ALA A 90 -23.47 11.24 7.06
C ALA A 90 -24.43 12.32 7.62
N ASN A 91 -24.80 13.34 6.83
CA ASN A 91 -25.60 14.50 7.26
C ASN A 91 -25.00 15.27 8.48
N ILE A 92 -23.67 15.30 8.60
CA ILE A 92 -22.96 16.01 9.65
C ILE A 92 -22.51 17.39 9.14
N THR A 93 -23.03 18.46 9.74
CA THR A 93 -22.70 19.86 9.39
C THR A 93 -21.95 20.61 10.49
N SER A 94 -21.89 20.05 11.70
CA SER A 94 -21.28 20.66 12.88
C SER A 94 -19.76 20.49 12.96
N VAL A 95 -19.19 19.58 12.16
CA VAL A 95 -17.76 19.26 12.14
C VAL A 95 -17.18 19.65 10.77
N LYS A 96 -15.94 20.15 10.78
CA LYS A 96 -15.17 20.43 9.57
C LYS A 96 -13.89 19.61 9.58
N PHE A 97 -13.48 19.15 8.40
CA PHE A 97 -12.17 18.54 8.23
C PHE A 97 -11.06 19.58 8.49
N PRO A 98 -10.00 19.25 9.26
CA PRO A 98 -8.91 20.18 9.53
C PRO A 98 -8.24 20.71 8.26
N GLU A 99 -7.93 22.01 8.26
CA GLU A 99 -7.14 22.62 7.19
C GLU A 99 -5.65 22.30 7.36
N GLY A 100 -4.91 22.31 6.25
CA GLY A 100 -3.44 22.16 6.27
C GLY A 100 -2.91 20.78 5.91
N TYR A 101 -3.76 19.76 5.73
CA TYR A 101 -3.32 18.49 5.16
C TYR A 101 -3.04 18.67 3.65
N ARG A 102 -1.78 18.50 3.26
CA ARG A 102 -1.36 18.53 1.86
C ARG A 102 -0.98 17.12 1.43
N SER A 103 -1.49 16.67 0.29
CA SER A 103 -0.97 15.46 -0.35
C SER A 103 0.35 15.80 -1.03
N ALA A 104 1.43 15.08 -0.67
CA ALA A 104 2.78 15.30 -1.21
C ALA A 104 3.08 14.41 -2.43
N THR A 105 2.07 14.01 -3.20
CA THR A 105 2.15 12.76 -3.96
C THR A 105 2.86 12.83 -5.32
N PRO A 106 2.59 13.77 -6.26
CA PRO A 106 3.05 13.58 -7.64
C PRO A 106 4.57 13.70 -7.80
N ASP A 107 5.17 14.80 -7.35
CA ASP A 107 6.59 15.10 -7.60
C ASP A 107 7.53 14.15 -6.84
N VAL A 108 7.12 13.73 -5.64
CA VAL A 108 7.87 12.76 -4.83
C VAL A 108 7.84 11.38 -5.50
N THR A 109 6.68 10.97 -6.03
CA THR A 109 6.55 9.66 -6.71
C THR A 109 7.49 9.55 -7.90
N GLU A 110 7.54 10.57 -8.75
CA GLU A 110 8.40 10.55 -9.94
C GLU A 110 9.89 10.45 -9.56
N SER A 111 10.34 11.28 -8.61
CA SER A 111 11.74 11.26 -8.16
C SER A 111 12.15 9.90 -7.60
N LEU A 112 11.27 9.25 -6.84
CA LEU A 112 11.52 7.94 -6.24
C LEU A 112 11.49 6.82 -7.27
N VAL A 113 10.50 6.80 -8.16
CA VAL A 113 10.38 5.80 -9.24
C VAL A 113 11.59 5.86 -10.18
N SER A 114 12.16 7.05 -10.41
CA SER A 114 13.35 7.22 -11.24
C SER A 114 14.60 6.51 -10.71
N LEU A 115 14.64 6.19 -9.41
CA LEU A 115 15.73 5.46 -8.76
C LEU A 115 15.65 3.94 -8.97
N LEU A 116 14.50 3.43 -9.45
CA LEU A 116 14.25 2.00 -9.50
C LEU A 116 14.69 1.37 -10.82
N ARG A 117 15.30 0.17 -10.71
CA ARG A 117 15.50 -0.71 -11.87
C ARG A 117 14.14 -1.23 -12.36
N THR A 118 14.04 -1.51 -13.65
CA THR A 118 12.79 -1.94 -14.30
C THR A 118 12.18 -3.20 -13.67
N ASP A 119 12.99 -4.17 -13.28
CA ASP A 119 12.55 -5.40 -12.61
C ASP A 119 11.95 -5.13 -11.23
N VAL A 120 12.56 -4.22 -10.46
CA VAL A 120 12.07 -3.79 -9.15
C VAL A 120 10.76 -3.02 -9.29
N LEU A 121 10.68 -2.07 -10.22
CA LEU A 121 9.44 -1.34 -10.50
C LEU A 121 8.30 -2.29 -10.88
N LYS A 122 8.54 -3.26 -11.77
CA LYS A 122 7.55 -4.29 -12.11
C LYS A 122 7.12 -5.12 -10.89
N GLY A 123 8.04 -5.42 -9.99
CA GLY A 123 7.75 -6.12 -8.74
C GLY A 123 6.84 -5.31 -7.81
N VAL A 124 7.17 -4.05 -7.57
CA VAL A 124 6.35 -3.13 -6.77
C VAL A 124 4.97 -2.92 -7.42
N LEU A 125 4.91 -2.74 -8.74
CA LEU A 125 3.64 -2.62 -9.45
C LEU A 125 2.81 -3.89 -9.32
N ARG A 126 3.38 -5.09 -9.47
CA ARG A 126 2.66 -6.35 -9.24
C ARG A 126 2.08 -6.43 -7.83
N HIS A 127 2.79 -5.89 -6.83
CA HIS A 127 2.35 -5.87 -5.45
C HIS A 127 1.15 -4.95 -5.21
N TYR A 128 1.11 -3.75 -5.81
CA TYR A 128 0.08 -2.74 -5.55
C TYR A 128 -0.90 -2.49 -6.71
N LEU A 129 -0.84 -3.27 -7.80
CA LEU A 129 -1.60 -3.00 -9.03
C LEU A 129 -3.12 -2.90 -8.78
N GLN A 130 -3.65 -3.85 -8.00
CA GLN A 130 -5.06 -3.91 -7.67
C GLN A 130 -5.50 -2.70 -6.85
N ASP A 131 -4.66 -2.22 -5.91
CA ASP A 131 -4.96 -1.01 -5.16
C ASP A 131 -4.99 0.22 -6.08
N LEU A 132 -3.96 0.38 -6.92
CA LEU A 132 -3.92 1.50 -7.85
C LEU A 132 -5.17 1.51 -8.75
N PHE A 133 -5.61 0.34 -9.21
CA PHE A 133 -6.82 0.19 -10.00
C PHE A 133 -8.09 0.51 -9.21
N LEU A 134 -8.26 -0.10 -8.03
CA LEU A 134 -9.44 0.05 -7.17
C LEU A 134 -9.64 1.52 -6.73
N PHE A 135 -8.55 2.19 -6.38
CA PHE A 135 -8.55 3.61 -6.03
C PHE A 135 -8.47 4.50 -7.28
N GLY A 136 -8.65 3.99 -8.49
CA GLY A 136 -8.76 4.79 -9.71
C GLY A 136 -7.55 5.69 -9.99
N TYR A 137 -6.36 5.30 -9.53
CA TYR A 137 -5.11 5.92 -9.94
C TYR A 137 -4.78 5.46 -11.34
N ARG A 138 -4.81 6.37 -12.32
CA ARG A 138 -4.47 5.99 -13.70
C ARG A 138 -2.96 6.07 -13.93
N PRO A 139 -2.33 5.15 -14.69
CA PRO A 139 -0.91 5.23 -14.98
C PRO A 139 -0.46 6.60 -15.51
N GLN A 140 -1.28 7.26 -16.32
CA GLN A 140 -1.02 8.60 -16.88
C GLN A 140 -1.01 9.71 -15.81
N GLU A 141 -1.73 9.53 -14.71
CA GLU A 141 -1.81 10.48 -13.60
C GLU A 141 -0.67 10.28 -12.59
N VAL A 142 -0.20 9.04 -12.44
CA VAL A 142 0.80 8.66 -11.46
C VAL A 142 2.22 8.83 -11.99
N PHE A 143 2.48 8.45 -13.24
CA PHE A 143 3.83 8.39 -13.81
C PHE A 143 4.04 9.47 -14.88
N GLN A 144 5.04 10.33 -14.68
CA GLN A 144 5.48 11.29 -15.69
C GLN A 144 6.52 10.66 -16.63
N ASN A 145 7.37 9.77 -16.11
CA ASN A 145 8.26 8.93 -16.91
C ASN A 145 7.47 8.05 -17.90
N THR A 146 7.83 8.11 -19.19
CA THR A 146 7.17 7.32 -20.23
C THR A 146 7.34 5.82 -20.01
N THR A 147 8.54 5.35 -19.70
CA THR A 147 8.81 3.92 -19.47
C THR A 147 8.01 3.38 -18.30
N ALA A 148 7.98 4.07 -17.15
CA ALA A 148 7.20 3.64 -15.99
C ALA A 148 5.69 3.64 -16.30
N ARG A 149 5.20 4.67 -17.00
CA ARG A 149 3.82 4.76 -17.44
C ARG A 149 3.44 3.60 -18.36
N ASP A 150 4.27 3.29 -19.36
CA ASP A 150 3.99 2.25 -20.35
C ASP A 150 3.97 0.86 -19.70
N ILE A 151 4.89 0.61 -18.75
CA ILE A 151 4.89 -0.62 -17.94
C ILE A 151 3.61 -0.75 -17.14
N ALA A 152 3.25 0.29 -16.37
CA ALA A 152 2.04 0.27 -15.55
C ALA A 152 0.78 0.15 -16.41
N GLN A 153 0.73 0.80 -17.58
CA GLN A 153 -0.39 0.71 -18.52
C GLN A 153 -0.56 -0.70 -19.07
N SER A 154 0.52 -1.36 -19.52
CA SER A 154 0.48 -2.76 -19.98
C SER A 154 -0.08 -3.68 -18.89
N MET A 155 0.39 -3.52 -17.65
CA MET A 155 -0.06 -4.34 -16.53
C MET A 155 -1.53 -4.08 -16.19
N TYR A 156 -2.01 -2.83 -16.30
CA TYR A 156 -3.43 -2.49 -16.14
C TYR A 156 -4.30 -3.19 -17.19
N GLU A 157 -3.86 -3.19 -18.44
CA GLU A 157 -4.58 -3.83 -19.55
C GLU A 157 -4.63 -5.34 -19.37
N GLU A 158 -3.56 -5.96 -18.90
CA GLU A 158 -3.52 -7.38 -18.51
C GLU A 158 -4.51 -7.67 -17.38
N LEU A 159 -4.50 -6.88 -16.30
CA LEU A 159 -5.43 -7.03 -15.18
C LEU A 159 -6.90 -6.93 -15.62
N LEU A 160 -7.21 -6.00 -16.52
CA LEU A 160 -8.56 -5.83 -17.07
C LEU A 160 -9.00 -6.96 -18.00
N ALA A 161 -8.05 -7.61 -18.69
CA ALA A 161 -8.34 -8.74 -19.56
C ALA A 161 -8.66 -10.03 -18.77
N GLU A 162 -8.24 -10.10 -17.50
CA GLU A 162 -8.47 -11.23 -16.59
C GLU A 162 -9.73 -11.10 -15.73
N ALA A 163 -10.35 -9.91 -15.68
CA ALA A 163 -11.54 -9.58 -14.88
C ALA A 163 -12.87 -9.84 -15.63
#